data_AF-A0A0J6UT93-F1
#
_entry.id   AF-A0A0J6UT93-F1
#
_cell.length_a   1.000
_cell.length_b   1.000
_cell.length_c   1.000
_cell.angle_alpha   90.00
_cell.angle_beta   90.00
_cell.angle_gamma   90.00
#
_symmetry.space_group_name_H-M   'P 1'
#
loop_
_entity.id
_entity.type
_entity.pdbx_description
1 polymer ?
#
loop_
_entity_poly.entity_id
_entity_poly.type
_entity_poly.pdbx_seq_one_letter_code
_entity_poly.pdbx_strand_id
1 'polypeptide(L)' 'MTSAELLPPAILKRTAVVYVRQSTQSQVMTNLESKRRQYNLVDVARQRGFVDVEVIDDDLGRSASGL' A
#
# COMPACT_ATOMS: atom_id res chain seq x y z
N MET A 1 -14.20 -17.60 6.31
CA MET A 1 -13.87 -16.17 6.20
C MET A 1 -13.41 -15.73 7.59
N THR A 2 -12.10 -15.72 7.82
CA THR A 2 -11.52 -15.29 9.10
C THR A 2 -11.76 -13.80 9.24
N SER A 3 -12.55 -13.39 10.24
CA SER A 3 -12.65 -12.00 10.64
C SER A 3 -11.23 -11.46 10.81
N ALA A 4 -10.88 -10.41 10.08
CA ALA A 4 -9.61 -9.75 10.28
C ALA A 4 -9.61 -9.20 11.70
N GLU A 5 -8.83 -9.82 12.59
CA GLU A 5 -8.74 -9.37 13.96
C GLU A 5 -8.25 -7.92 13.99
N LEU A 6 -8.99 -7.08 14.70
CA LEU A 6 -8.67 -5.68 14.91
C LEU A 6 -7.30 -5.57 15.57
N LEU A 7 -6.49 -4.62 15.13
CA LEU A 7 -5.21 -4.35 15.78
C LEU A 7 -5.42 -3.67 17.15
N PRO A 8 -4.46 -3.79 18.07
CA PRO A 8 -4.54 -3.13 19.38
C PRO A 8 -4.79 -1.61 19.27
N PRO A 9 -5.59 -1.01 20.17
CA PRO A 9 -5.91 0.41 20.12
C PRO A 9 -4.69 1.35 20.11
N ALA A 10 -3.58 0.94 20.74
CA ALA A 10 -2.34 1.70 20.73
C ALA A 10 -1.73 1.85 19.32
N ILE A 11 -1.94 0.88 18.43
CA ILE A 11 -1.50 0.91 17.04
C ILE A 11 -2.48 1.73 16.20
N LEU A 12 -3.79 1.57 16.42
CA LEU A 12 -4.85 2.25 15.66
C LEU A 12 -4.90 3.78 15.83
N LYS A 13 -4.21 4.31 16.84
CA LYS A 13 -3.98 5.77 16.99
C LYS A 13 -2.99 6.34 15.98
N ARG A 14 -2.30 5.50 15.20
CA ARG A 14 -1.35 5.89 14.17
C ARG A 14 -2.00 5.82 12.80
N THR A 15 -1.47 6.60 11.86
CA THR A 15 -1.78 6.47 10.43
C THR A 15 -1.15 5.20 9.88
N ALA A 16 -1.93 4.41 9.15
CA ALA A 16 -1.38 3.35 8.31
C ALA A 16 -0.89 3.97 6.99
N VAL A 17 0.33 3.61 6.57
CA VAL A 17 0.88 4.07 5.29
C VAL A 17 1.03 2.88 4.36
N VAL A 18 0.43 2.98 3.18
CA VAL A 18 0.59 2.04 2.07
C VAL A 18 1.51 2.68 1.04
N TYR A 19 2.74 2.19 0.97
CA TYR A 19 3.71 2.64 -0.03
C TYR A 19 3.67 1.72 -1.25
N VAL A 20 3.33 2.27 -2.42
CA VAL A 20 3.19 1.52 -3.67
C VAL A 20 4.38 1.82 -4.57
N ARG A 21 5.09 0.78 -5.03
CA ARG A 21 6.31 0.97 -5.81
C ARG A 21 6.42 0.05 -7.01
N GLN A 22 6.87 0.63 -8.13
CA GLN A 22 7.30 -0.07 -9.34
C GLN A 22 8.44 0.73 -9.98
N SER A 23 9.60 0.11 -10.16
CA SER A 23 10.86 0.82 -10.39
C SER A 23 11.06 1.35 -11.82
N THR A 24 10.28 0.89 -12.79
CA THR A 24 10.41 1.33 -14.19
C THR A 24 9.05 1.59 -14.82
N GLN A 25 8.98 2.50 -15.79
CA GLN A 25 7.74 2.76 -16.52
C GLN A 25 7.20 1.49 -17.19
N SER A 26 8.08 0.61 -17.67
CA SER A 26 7.71 -0.71 -18.20
C SER A 26 6.95 -1.55 -17.16
N GLN A 27 7.45 -1.62 -15.92
CA GLN A 27 6.77 -2.33 -14.84
C GLN A 27 5.42 -1.68 -14.48
N VAL A 28 5.35 -0.34 -14.52
CA VAL A 28 4.10 0.41 -14.29
C VAL A 28 3.01 0.02 -15.28
N MET A 29 3.38 -0.22 -16.54
CA MET A 29 2.43 -0.55 -17.61
C MET A 29 2.08 -2.04 -17.67
N THR A 30 3.00 -2.92 -17.27
CA THR A 30 2.85 -4.38 -17.46
C THR A 30 2.41 -5.12 -16.20
N ASN A 31 2.86 -4.69 -15.01
CA ASN A 31 2.61 -5.40 -13.76
C ASN A 31 1.34 -4.90 -13.05
N LEU A 32 0.22 -4.85 -13.78
CA LEU A 32 -1.04 -4.26 -13.31
C LEU A 32 -1.63 -5.01 -12.10
N GLU A 33 -1.59 -6.34 -12.09
CA GLU A 33 -2.08 -7.15 -10.95
C GLU A 33 -1.20 -7.00 -9.69
N SER A 34 0.10 -6.72 -9.86
CA SER A 34 0.96 -6.39 -8.71
C SER A 34 0.58 -5.04 -8.13
N LYS A 35 0.40 -4.03 -8.99
CA LYS A 35 -0.04 -2.69 -8.59
C LYS A 35 -1.40 -2.76 -7.87
N ARG A 36 -2.38 -3.45 -8.45
CA ARG A 36 -3.71 -3.65 -7.86
C ARG A 36 -3.65 -4.29 -6.48
N ARG A 37 -2.85 -5.35 -6.30
CA ARG A 37 -2.70 -6.01 -5.00
C ARG A 37 -2.06 -5.11 -3.94
N GLN A 38 -1.11 -4.26 -4.34
CA GLN A 38 -0.53 -3.27 -3.43
C GLN A 38 -1.58 -2.23 -2.99
N TYR A 39 -2.38 -1.70 -3.92
CA TYR A 39 -3.48 -0.79 -3.58
C TYR A 39 -4.55 -1.43 -2.69
N ASN A 40 -4.86 -2.71 -2.89
CA ASN A 40 -5.80 -3.45 -2.02
C ASN A 40 -5.35 -3.53 -0.55
N LEU A 41 -4.08 -3.22 -0.23
CA LEU A 41 -3.63 -3.14 1.16
C LEU A 41 -4.32 -2.01 1.94
N VAL A 42 -4.87 -1.01 1.25
CA VAL A 42 -5.72 0.03 1.88
C VAL A 42 -6.94 -0.62 2.53
N ASP A 43 -7.62 -1.52 1.82
CA ASP A 43 -8.80 -2.20 2.35
C ASP A 43 -8.42 -3.19 3.45
N VAL A 44 -7.25 -3.82 3.35
CA VAL A 44 -6.70 -4.64 4.43
C VAL A 44 -6.47 -3.79 5.68
N ALA A 45 -5.88 -2.59 5.56
CA ALA A 45 -5.66 -1.69 6.70
C ALA A 45 -6.99 -1.26 7.35
N ARG A 46 -8.00 -0.92 6.53
CA ARG A 46 -9.35 -0.59 7.02
C ARG A 46 -10.01 -1.76 7.75
N GLN A 47 -9.92 -2.97 7.20
CA GLN A 47 -10.43 -4.19 7.85
C GLN A 47 -9.75 -4.48 9.19
N ARG A 48 -8.51 -4.02 9.37
CA ARG A 48 -7.75 -4.13 10.63
C ARG A 48 -8.06 -3.03 11.64
N GLY A 49 -8.88 -2.05 11.28
CA GLY A 49 -9.38 -0.99 12.17
C GLY A 49 -8.67 0.36 12.04
N PHE A 50 -7.79 0.55 11.06
CA PHE A 50 -7.20 1.87 10.82
C PHE A 50 -8.25 2.84 10.27
N VAL A 51 -8.33 4.03 10.87
CA VAL A 51 -9.20 5.12 10.42
C VAL A 51 -8.48 5.94 9.35
N ASP A 52 -7.23 6.33 9.61
CA ASP A 52 -6.39 7.06 8.67
C ASP A 52 -5.47 6.10 7.92
N VAL A 53 -5.62 6.06 6.60
CA VAL A 53 -4.78 5.30 5.69
C VAL A 53 -4.27 6.23 4.58
N GLU A 54 -2.96 6.45 4.55
CA GLU A 54 -2.28 7.26 3.54
C GLU A 54 -1.65 6.34 2.49
N VAL A 55 -1.71 6.76 1.22
CA VAL A 55 -1.07 6.06 0.11
C VAL A 55 0.01 6.96 -0.46
N ILE A 56 1.20 6.41 -0.65
CA ILE A 56 2.33 7.10 -1.27
C ILE A 56 2.71 6.32 -2.53
N ASP A 57 2.59 6.96 -3.70
CA ASP A 57 2.86 6.38 -5.03
C ASP A 57 3.60 7.33 -5.98
N ASP A 58 4.13 8.45 -5.47
CA ASP A 58 4.74 9.53 -6.25
C ASP A 58 5.98 9.12 -7.09
N ASP A 59 6.66 8.03 -6.71
CA ASP A 59 7.86 7.55 -7.38
C ASP A 59 7.62 6.34 -8.30
N LEU A 60 6.36 6.07 -8.66
CA LEU A 60 6.05 5.06 -9.66
C LEU A 60 6.80 5.31 -10.97
N GLY A 61 7.43 4.26 -11.48
CA GLY A 61 8.20 4.27 -12.71
C GLY A 61 9.61 4.85 -12.56
N ARG A 62 10.01 5.24 -11.36
CA ARG A 62 11.35 5.80 -11.08
C ARG A 62 12.25 4.75 -10.45
N SER A 63 13.42 4.57 -11.05
CA SER A 63 14.46 3.72 -10.48
C SER A 63 15.31 4.54 -9.50
N ALA A 64 15.83 3.87 -8.47
CA ALA A 64 16.82 4.48 -7.58
C ALA A 64 18.25 4.39 -8.15
N SER A 65 18.41 4.11 -9.44
CA SER A 65 19.71 3.82 -10.04
C SER A 65 20.66 5.03 -10.09
N GLY A 66 20.14 6.26 -9.88
CA GLY A 66 20.97 7.47 -9.85
C GLY A 66 21.71 7.78 -11.16
N LEU A 67 21.28 7.13 -12.26
CA LEU A 67 21.82 7.25 -13.61
C LEU A 67 20.81 7.95 -14.53
#